data_AF-A0A7V0WMJ7-F1
#
_entry.id   AF-A0A7V0WMJ7-F1
#
_cell.length_a   1.000
_cell.length_b   1.000
_cell.length_c   1.000
_cell.angle_alpha   90.00
_cell.angle_beta   90.00
_cell.angle_gamma   90.00
#
_symmetry.space_group_name_H-M   'P 1'
#
loop_
_entity.id
_entity.type
_entity.pdbx_description
1 polymer ?
#
loop_
_entity_poly.entity_id
_entity_poly.type
_entity_poly.pdbx_seq_one_letter_code
_entity_poly.pdbx_strand_id
1 'polypeptide(L)'
;MKFNGCPRPMIPASKPKYRDIADILRGEILGGGYAVGDPFPKEFDLCDRFAVSRHTVRSALSCLEREGLLKRNKATGTVIRSVEPSAAFIQKLASVDDLLQYPVETRLDAKSLESITADETVARWFETAEGTPLSRIRSVRSRIDDGLPLCWSEIYVRREYAGVFDEVGKDTRPVYRIIQKLYRLEISRVEIELGAVTMKNPEAGFLSVEEGTAAARILRRYYGRDGRVFETSVSMHPQDRFTYKLTFANELTST
;
A
#
# COMPACT_ATOMS: atom_id res chain seq x y z
N MET A 1 17.65 -21.98 34.86
CA MET A 1 16.30 -21.54 35.31
C MET A 1 15.26 -22.07 34.33
N LYS A 2 14.15 -22.58 34.85
CA LYS A 2 13.15 -23.41 34.16
C LYS A 2 12.24 -22.58 33.25
N PHE A 3 12.06 -22.99 31.99
CA PHE A 3 10.98 -22.50 31.13
C PHE A 3 9.68 -23.20 31.58
N ASN A 4 8.84 -22.48 32.32
CA ASN A 4 7.49 -22.94 32.64
C ASN A 4 6.57 -22.74 31.44
N GLY A 5 5.78 -23.78 31.14
CA GLY A 5 5.07 -23.99 29.89
C GLY A 5 3.88 -23.06 29.66
N CYS A 6 3.81 -22.55 28.43
CA CYS A 6 2.59 -22.09 27.79
C CYS A 6 1.94 -23.29 27.07
N PRO A 7 0.61 -23.46 27.08
CA PRO A 7 -0.04 -24.62 26.48
C PRO A 7 0.22 -24.69 24.97
N ARG A 8 0.57 -25.88 24.47
CA ARG A 8 0.72 -26.14 23.02
C ARG A 8 -0.65 -25.92 22.35
N PRO A 9 -0.78 -25.01 21.36
CA PRO A 9 -2.01 -24.92 20.60
C PRO A 9 -2.23 -26.22 19.82
N MET A 10 -3.38 -26.87 20.04
CA MET A 10 -3.78 -28.07 19.30
C MET A 10 -4.24 -27.67 17.90
N ILE A 11 -3.47 -28.02 16.88
CA ILE A 11 -3.82 -27.92 15.47
C ILE A 11 -4.62 -29.19 15.08
N PRO A 12 -5.72 -29.10 14.32
CA PRO A 12 -6.49 -30.27 13.87
C PRO A 12 -5.62 -31.27 13.07
N ALA A 13 -6.02 -32.54 13.05
CA ALA A 13 -5.24 -33.75 12.71
C ALA A 13 -4.65 -33.88 11.28
N SER A 14 -4.41 -32.80 10.56
CA SER A 14 -3.65 -32.75 9.30
C SER A 14 -2.38 -31.93 9.49
N LYS A 15 -1.28 -32.28 8.79
CA LYS A 15 -0.02 -31.50 8.86
C LYS A 15 -0.30 -30.01 8.59
N PRO A 16 0.11 -29.09 9.49
CA PRO A 16 -0.17 -27.67 9.31
C PRO A 16 0.43 -27.15 8.00
N LYS A 17 -0.37 -26.42 7.23
CA LYS A 17 0.10 -25.73 6.04
C LYS A 17 0.97 -24.55 6.46
N TYR A 18 1.83 -24.07 5.56
CA TYR A 18 2.70 -22.91 5.87
C TYR A 18 1.90 -21.66 6.31
N ARG A 19 0.63 -21.53 5.86
CA ARG A 19 -0.27 -20.44 6.27
C ARG A 19 -0.68 -20.57 7.73
N ASP A 20 -1.09 -21.76 8.16
CA ASP A 20 -1.46 -22.01 9.57
C ASP A 20 -0.28 -21.71 10.51
N ILE A 21 0.94 -22.08 10.09
CA ILE A 21 2.18 -21.77 10.83
C ILE A 21 2.43 -20.26 10.87
N ALA A 22 2.24 -19.55 9.74
CA ALA A 22 2.38 -18.10 9.71
C ALA A 22 1.37 -17.41 10.63
N ASP A 23 0.13 -17.90 10.69
CA ASP A 23 -0.92 -17.34 11.54
C ASP A 23 -0.60 -17.50 13.04
N ILE A 24 -0.12 -18.67 13.44
CA ILE A 24 0.33 -18.93 14.82
C ILE A 24 1.49 -18.00 15.19
N LEU A 25 2.53 -17.95 14.35
CA LEU A 25 3.71 -17.12 14.59
C LEU A 25 3.38 -15.62 14.57
N ARG A 26 2.43 -15.19 13.73
CA ARG A 26 1.90 -13.82 13.75
C ARG A 26 1.27 -13.51 15.09
N GLY A 27 0.39 -14.39 15.58
CA GLY A 27 -0.23 -14.23 16.90
C GLY A 27 0.79 -14.06 18.02
N GLU A 28 1.91 -14.78 17.96
CA GLU A 28 3.00 -14.66 18.95
C GLU A 28 3.73 -13.31 18.87
N ILE A 29 4.02 -12.82 17.66
CA ILE A 29 4.68 -11.53 17.45
C ILE A 29 3.77 -10.39 17.95
N LEU A 30 2.47 -10.48 17.68
CA LEU A 30 1.50 -9.43 18.04
C LEU A 30 1.01 -9.52 19.49
N GLY A 31 1.13 -10.70 20.11
CA GLY A 31 0.70 -10.96 21.49
C GLY A 31 1.58 -10.35 22.58
N GLY A 32 2.57 -9.51 22.21
CA GLY A 32 3.43 -8.78 23.14
C GLY A 32 4.61 -9.58 23.69
N GLY A 33 4.90 -10.78 23.16
CA GLY A 33 6.04 -11.61 23.58
C GLY A 33 7.38 -11.23 22.95
N TYR A 34 7.39 -10.24 22.06
CA TYR A 34 8.56 -9.81 21.30
C TYR A 34 8.62 -8.28 21.24
N ALA A 35 9.82 -7.72 21.19
CA ALA A 35 10.11 -6.32 20.89
C ALA A 35 10.78 -6.18 19.50
N VAL A 36 10.68 -4.98 18.90
CA VAL A 36 11.40 -4.68 17.65
C VAL A 36 12.90 -4.81 17.87
N GLY A 37 13.56 -5.57 16.99
CA GLY A 37 14.98 -5.89 17.07
C GLY A 37 15.28 -7.24 17.75
N ASP A 38 14.30 -7.85 18.42
CA ASP A 38 14.50 -9.14 19.07
C ASP A 38 14.85 -10.24 18.05
N PRO A 39 15.71 -11.19 18.44
CA PRO A 39 15.96 -12.37 17.61
C PRO A 39 14.69 -13.23 17.54
N PHE A 40 14.37 -13.68 16.32
CA PHE A 40 13.30 -14.63 16.08
C PHE A 40 13.85 -16.07 16.06
N PRO A 41 13.05 -17.09 16.43
CA PRO A 41 13.50 -18.49 16.40
C PRO A 41 14.08 -18.90 15.03
N LYS A 42 15.11 -19.76 15.06
CA LYS A 42 15.78 -20.19 13.83
C LYS A 42 14.89 -21.15 13.05
N GLU A 43 15.12 -21.24 11.73
CA GLU A 43 14.37 -22.14 10.86
C GLU A 43 14.38 -23.58 11.36
N PHE A 44 15.51 -24.04 11.91
CA PHE A 44 15.66 -25.38 12.48
C PHE A 44 14.73 -25.60 13.68
N ASP A 45 14.70 -24.67 14.63
CA ASP A 45 13.86 -24.75 15.83
C ASP A 45 12.36 -24.77 15.46
N LEU A 46 11.99 -24.01 14.42
CA LEU A 46 10.62 -23.99 13.90
C LEU A 46 10.26 -25.29 13.16
N CYS A 47 11.21 -25.93 12.46
CA CYS A 47 10.98 -27.23 11.83
C CYS A 47 10.64 -28.29 12.87
N ASP A 48 11.43 -28.33 13.95
CA ASP A 48 11.24 -29.26 15.06
C ASP A 48 9.94 -28.98 15.82
N ARG A 49 9.66 -27.69 16.08
CA ARG A 49 8.44 -27.27 16.78
C ARG A 49 7.16 -27.68 16.07
N PHE A 50 7.10 -27.50 14.75
CA PHE A 50 5.90 -27.77 13.96
C PHE A 50 5.92 -29.14 13.26
N ALA A 51 7.01 -29.91 13.39
CA ALA A 51 7.21 -31.20 12.71
C ALA A 51 6.99 -31.13 11.18
N VAL A 52 7.50 -30.07 10.54
CA VAL A 52 7.36 -29.82 9.10
C VAL A 52 8.71 -29.65 8.41
N SER A 53 8.68 -29.69 7.07
CA SER A 53 9.89 -29.46 6.26
C SER A 53 10.41 -28.02 6.39
N ARG A 54 11.71 -27.84 6.17
CA ARG A 54 12.34 -26.50 6.06
C ARG A 54 11.66 -25.63 5.00
N HIS A 55 11.19 -26.23 3.91
CA HIS A 55 10.47 -25.50 2.86
C HIS A 55 9.16 -24.89 3.41
N THR A 56 8.40 -25.66 4.21
CA THR A 56 7.17 -25.19 4.85
C THR A 56 7.43 -24.04 5.82
N VAL A 57 8.47 -24.16 6.66
CA VAL A 57 8.88 -23.08 7.59
C VAL A 57 9.31 -21.83 6.82
N ARG A 58 10.14 -21.99 5.79
CA ARG A 58 10.60 -20.85 4.97
C ARG A 58 9.44 -20.12 4.31
N SER A 59 8.43 -20.85 3.81
CA SER A 59 7.22 -20.25 3.27
C SER A 59 6.43 -19.47 4.32
N ALA A 60 6.32 -19.98 5.54
CA ALA A 60 5.67 -19.27 6.65
C ALA A 60 6.43 -17.98 7.04
N LEU A 61 7.76 -18.07 7.19
CA LEU A 61 8.61 -16.91 7.50
C LEU A 61 8.60 -15.86 6.38
N SER A 62 8.56 -16.28 5.12
CA SER A 62 8.43 -15.35 3.99
C SER A 62 7.11 -14.60 4.00
N CYS A 63 6.02 -15.19 4.50
CA CYS A 63 4.76 -14.46 4.70
C CYS A 63 4.93 -13.35 5.75
N LEU A 64 5.50 -13.66 6.90
CA LEU A 64 5.72 -12.69 7.98
C LEU A 64 6.73 -11.58 7.61
N GLU A 65 7.73 -11.91 6.78
CA GLU A 65 8.65 -10.93 6.22
C GLU A 65 7.95 -10.00 5.23
N ARG A 66 7.06 -10.53 4.38
CA ARG A 66 6.23 -9.75 3.44
C ARG A 66 5.25 -8.82 4.18
N GLU A 67 4.73 -9.28 5.32
CA GLU A 67 3.89 -8.48 6.23
C GLU A 67 4.70 -7.45 7.05
N GLY A 68 6.02 -7.39 6.85
CA GLY A 68 6.89 -6.43 7.54
C GLY A 68 7.11 -6.72 9.02
N LEU A 69 6.67 -7.89 9.50
CA LEU A 69 6.85 -8.32 10.90
C LEU A 69 8.26 -8.82 11.17
N LEU A 70 8.92 -9.42 10.18
CA LEU A 70 10.27 -9.98 10.28
C LEU A 70 11.24 -9.34 9.28
N LYS A 71 12.53 -9.44 9.57
CA LYS A 71 13.62 -9.14 8.64
C LYS A 71 14.70 -10.21 8.74
N ARG A 72 15.14 -10.77 7.61
CA ARG A 72 16.31 -11.66 7.59
C ARG A 72 17.62 -10.89 7.48
N ASN A 73 18.59 -11.25 8.33
CA ASN A 73 19.95 -10.76 8.28
C ASN A 73 20.91 -11.95 8.16
N LYS A 74 21.81 -11.89 7.16
CA LYS A 74 22.82 -12.94 6.91
C LYS A 74 23.75 -13.17 8.11
N ALA A 75 23.96 -12.16 8.97
CA ALA A 75 24.86 -12.24 10.12
C ALA A 75 24.17 -12.69 11.42
N THR A 76 22.90 -12.33 11.64
CA THR A 76 22.23 -12.51 12.94
C THR A 76 21.00 -13.41 12.90
N GLY A 77 20.60 -13.92 11.72
CA GLY A 77 19.37 -14.69 11.55
C GLY A 77 18.15 -13.79 11.30
N THR A 78 16.97 -14.28 11.65
CA THR A 78 15.71 -13.53 11.50
C THR A 78 15.49 -12.69 12.75
N VAL A 79 15.12 -11.42 12.59
CA VAL A 79 14.79 -10.50 13.70
C VAL A 79 13.40 -9.91 13.54
N ILE A 80 12.79 -9.51 14.65
CA ILE A 80 11.51 -8.80 14.67
C ILE A 80 11.72 -7.40 14.09
N ARG A 81 10.96 -7.09 13.04
CA ARG A 81 10.93 -5.78 12.38
C ARG A 81 9.77 -4.91 12.88
N SER A 82 8.63 -5.52 13.22
CA SER A 82 7.43 -4.85 13.71
C SER A 82 6.65 -5.77 14.64
N VAL A 83 6.03 -5.20 15.67
CA VAL A 83 5.14 -5.88 16.64
C VAL A 83 3.68 -5.45 16.49
N GLU A 84 3.39 -4.68 15.44
CA GLU A 84 2.05 -4.39 14.94
C GLU A 84 1.91 -5.01 13.54
N PRO A 85 0.76 -5.62 13.19
CA PRO A 85 0.56 -6.12 11.84
C PRO A 85 0.60 -4.95 10.87
N SER A 86 1.38 -5.10 9.80
CA SER A 86 1.05 -4.37 8.58
C SER A 86 -0.25 -4.97 8.05
N ALA A 87 -1.40 -4.49 8.52
CA ALA A 87 -2.58 -4.50 7.67
C ALA A 87 -2.17 -3.91 6.31
N ALA A 88 -2.76 -4.46 5.24
CA ALA A 88 -2.42 -4.16 3.87
C ALA A 88 -2.07 -2.67 3.66
N PHE A 89 -0.86 -2.44 3.12
CA PHE A 89 -0.30 -1.12 2.80
C PHE A 89 -0.40 -0.10 3.94
N ILE A 90 0.67 0.09 4.72
CA ILE A 90 0.78 1.21 5.68
C ILE A 90 1.54 2.35 5.01
N GLN A 91 0.86 3.47 4.73
CA GLN A 91 1.53 4.72 4.37
C GLN A 91 1.87 5.51 5.64
N LYS A 92 3.16 5.66 5.97
CA LYS A 92 3.66 6.50 7.08
C LYS A 92 4.03 7.88 6.52
N LEU A 93 3.79 8.96 7.29
CA LEU A 93 3.96 10.34 6.81
C LEU A 93 4.95 11.10 7.68
N ALA A 94 6.15 11.40 7.15
CA ALA A 94 7.10 12.34 7.74
C ALA A 94 7.56 13.44 6.76
N SER A 95 7.21 13.35 5.47
CA SER A 95 7.53 14.32 4.40
C SER A 95 6.55 14.21 3.21
N VAL A 96 6.57 15.19 2.28
CA VAL A 96 5.87 15.07 0.98
C VAL A 96 6.34 13.82 0.24
N ASP A 97 7.63 13.46 0.31
CA ASP A 97 8.12 12.22 -0.30
C ASP A 97 7.54 10.94 0.37
N ASP A 98 7.19 10.98 1.66
CA ASP A 98 6.54 9.86 2.35
C ASP A 98 5.01 9.77 2.09
N LEU A 99 4.36 10.92 1.88
CA LEU A 99 3.00 11.05 1.31
C LEU A 99 2.88 10.46 -0.10
N LEU A 100 4.03 10.21 -0.72
CA LEU A 100 4.19 9.90 -2.14
C LEU A 100 4.78 8.51 -2.41
N GLN A 101 5.20 7.79 -1.37
CA GLN A 101 5.70 6.42 -1.45
C GLN A 101 4.54 5.43 -1.61
N TYR A 102 4.21 5.10 -2.86
CA TYR A 102 3.80 3.73 -3.16
C TYR A 102 5.05 2.85 -3.01
N PRO A 103 5.03 1.76 -2.19
CA PRO A 103 6.13 0.81 -2.15
C PRO A 103 6.43 0.27 -3.54
N VAL A 104 7.72 0.02 -3.75
CA VAL A 104 8.47 -0.08 -5.00
C VAL A 104 8.08 -1.28 -5.89
N GLU A 105 6.94 -1.94 -5.66
CA GLU A 105 6.56 -3.21 -6.30
C GLU A 105 5.10 -3.26 -6.77
N THR A 106 4.58 -2.14 -7.29
CA THR A 106 3.27 -2.10 -7.93
C THR A 106 3.37 -1.73 -9.41
N ARG A 107 2.48 -2.29 -10.22
CA ARG A 107 2.28 -1.92 -11.62
C ARG A 107 1.00 -1.11 -11.75
N LEU A 108 1.04 -0.03 -12.51
CA LEU A 108 -0.16 0.65 -12.98
C LEU A 108 -0.54 0.09 -14.35
N ASP A 109 -1.76 -0.43 -14.46
CA ASP A 109 -2.34 -0.95 -15.69
C ASP A 109 -3.45 -0.01 -16.16
N ALA A 110 -3.16 0.78 -17.20
CA ALA A 110 -4.12 1.74 -17.75
C ALA A 110 -5.21 1.02 -18.54
N LYS A 111 -6.46 1.30 -18.20
CA LYS A 111 -7.67 0.80 -18.87
C LYS A 111 -8.19 1.77 -19.91
N SER A 112 -8.04 3.07 -19.68
CA SER A 112 -8.28 4.09 -20.71
C SER A 112 -7.44 5.33 -20.49
N LEU A 113 -7.18 6.02 -21.61
CA LEU A 113 -6.47 7.29 -21.72
C LEU A 113 -7.30 8.20 -22.61
N GLU A 114 -7.86 9.26 -22.05
CA GLU A 114 -8.90 10.06 -22.72
C GLU A 114 -8.61 11.55 -22.60
N SER A 115 -8.97 12.31 -23.63
CA SER A 115 -9.15 13.76 -23.50
C SER A 115 -10.59 14.01 -23.07
N ILE A 116 -10.78 14.86 -22.06
CA ILE A 116 -12.09 15.19 -21.50
C ILE A 116 -12.22 16.70 -21.31
N THR A 117 -13.41 17.16 -20.99
CA THR A 117 -13.65 18.49 -20.42
C THR A 117 -14.02 18.35 -18.95
N ALA A 118 -13.61 19.31 -18.13
CA ALA A 118 -13.92 19.32 -16.71
C ALA A 118 -15.44 19.52 -16.51
N ASP A 119 -16.09 18.58 -15.83
CA ASP A 119 -17.41 18.82 -15.23
C ASP A 119 -17.27 19.69 -13.96
N GLU A 120 -18.40 20.04 -13.34
CA GLU A 120 -18.42 20.86 -12.11
C GLU A 120 -17.48 20.32 -11.01
N THR A 121 -17.44 18.99 -10.82
CA THR A 121 -16.67 18.36 -9.75
C THR A 121 -15.18 18.42 -10.05
N VAL A 122 -14.77 18.05 -11.28
CA VAL A 122 -13.38 18.09 -11.71
C VAL A 122 -12.89 19.54 -11.80
N ALA A 123 -13.72 20.46 -12.27
CA ALA A 123 -13.41 21.89 -12.33
C ALA A 123 -13.07 22.45 -10.95
N ARG A 124 -13.85 22.07 -9.93
CA ARG A 124 -13.60 22.42 -8.52
C ARG A 124 -12.27 21.88 -8.01
N TRP A 125 -11.91 20.63 -8.34
CA TRP A 125 -10.62 20.06 -7.93
C TRP A 125 -9.42 20.79 -8.53
N PHE A 126 -9.56 21.28 -9.77
CA PHE A 126 -8.51 21.99 -10.48
C PHE A 126 -8.54 23.51 -10.30
N GLU A 127 -9.51 24.03 -9.55
CA GLU A 127 -9.74 25.46 -9.35
C GLU A 127 -9.83 26.18 -10.71
N THR A 128 -10.63 25.62 -11.63
CA THR A 128 -10.76 26.07 -13.03
C THR A 128 -12.23 26.17 -13.43
N ALA A 129 -12.53 26.69 -14.61
CA ALA A 129 -13.88 26.73 -15.16
C ALA A 129 -14.36 25.35 -15.63
N GLU A 130 -15.66 25.09 -15.53
CA GLU A 130 -16.30 23.99 -16.26
C GLU A 130 -15.99 24.07 -17.75
N GLY A 131 -15.91 22.92 -18.41
CA GLY A 131 -15.51 22.83 -19.82
C GLY A 131 -14.01 22.91 -20.07
N THR A 132 -13.18 23.21 -19.05
CA THR A 132 -11.71 23.26 -19.21
C THR A 132 -11.19 21.91 -19.77
N PRO A 133 -10.42 21.90 -20.86
CA PRO A 133 -9.85 20.68 -21.41
C PRO A 133 -8.83 20.04 -20.46
N LEU A 134 -9.00 18.75 -20.18
CA LEU A 134 -8.13 17.93 -19.34
C LEU A 134 -7.86 16.58 -20.01
N SER A 135 -6.95 15.84 -19.42
CA SER A 135 -6.64 14.46 -19.76
C SER A 135 -7.01 13.56 -18.58
N ARG A 136 -7.56 12.38 -18.86
CA ARG A 136 -7.96 11.39 -17.85
C ARG A 136 -7.33 10.03 -18.13
N ILE A 137 -6.83 9.41 -17.08
CA ILE A 137 -6.29 8.05 -17.05
C ILE A 137 -7.16 7.25 -16.09
N ARG A 138 -7.75 6.17 -16.58
CA ARG A 138 -8.42 5.17 -15.74
C ARG A 138 -7.51 3.97 -15.62
N SER A 139 -7.26 3.50 -14.40
CA SER A 139 -6.26 2.46 -14.17
C SER A 139 -6.57 1.56 -12.98
N VAL A 140 -6.04 0.34 -13.06
CA VAL A 140 -5.92 -0.57 -11.92
C VAL A 140 -4.46 -0.58 -11.49
N ARG A 141 -4.21 -0.40 -10.20
CA ARG A 141 -2.89 -0.65 -9.64
C ARG A 141 -2.85 -2.04 -9.03
N SER A 142 -1.91 -2.87 -9.44
CA SER A 142 -1.74 -4.23 -8.94
C SER A 142 -0.37 -4.42 -8.32
N ARG A 143 -0.26 -5.34 -7.36
CA ARG A 143 1.03 -5.79 -6.84
C ARG A 143 1.75 -6.65 -7.89
N ILE A 144 3.06 -6.48 -8.04
CA ILE A 144 3.83 -7.18 -9.08
C ILE A 144 4.01 -8.67 -8.76
N ASP A 145 4.11 -9.04 -7.49
CA ASP A 145 4.43 -10.40 -7.05
C ASP A 145 3.33 -11.43 -7.34
N ASP A 146 2.07 -11.07 -7.08
CA ASP A 146 0.92 -11.97 -7.19
C ASP A 146 -0.23 -11.40 -8.03
N GLY A 147 -0.06 -10.20 -8.58
CA GLY A 147 -1.05 -9.57 -9.45
C GLY A 147 -2.27 -9.03 -8.72
N LEU A 148 -2.32 -9.06 -7.37
CA LEU A 148 -3.47 -8.63 -6.60
C LEU A 148 -3.82 -7.17 -6.95
N PRO A 149 -5.04 -6.88 -7.45
CA PRO A 149 -5.46 -5.50 -7.72
C PRO A 149 -5.68 -4.75 -6.41
N LEU A 150 -4.90 -3.71 -6.17
CA LEU A 150 -4.89 -2.95 -4.92
C LEU A 150 -5.91 -1.81 -4.93
N CYS A 151 -6.05 -1.12 -6.06
CA CYS A 151 -6.99 -0.01 -6.18
C CYS A 151 -7.38 0.29 -7.62
N TRP A 152 -8.57 0.86 -7.77
CA TRP A 152 -8.99 1.57 -8.96
C TRP A 152 -8.58 3.04 -8.82
N SER A 153 -8.17 3.67 -9.91
CA SER A 153 -7.80 5.10 -9.90
C SER A 153 -8.24 5.81 -11.17
N GLU A 154 -8.89 6.95 -11.00
CA GLU A 154 -9.07 7.96 -12.05
C GLU A 154 -8.10 9.11 -11.77
N ILE A 155 -7.22 9.37 -12.74
CA ILE A 155 -6.17 10.39 -12.64
C ILE A 155 -6.43 11.42 -13.72
N TYR A 156 -6.59 12.66 -13.29
CA TYR A 156 -6.88 13.81 -14.11
C TYR A 156 -5.63 14.68 -14.17
N VAL A 157 -5.30 15.17 -15.36
CA VAL A 157 -4.08 15.90 -15.64
C VAL A 157 -4.41 17.08 -16.55
N ARG A 158 -3.75 18.23 -16.34
CA ARG A 158 -3.92 19.37 -17.28
C ARG A 158 -3.49 18.96 -18.69
N ARG A 159 -4.20 19.46 -19.71
CA ARG A 159 -3.95 19.13 -21.13
C ARG A 159 -2.49 19.38 -21.55
N GLU A 160 -1.85 20.39 -20.98
CA GLU A 160 -0.44 20.74 -21.22
C GLU A 160 0.55 19.63 -20.79
N TYR A 161 0.16 18.74 -19.88
CA TYR A 161 0.96 17.59 -19.41
C TYR A 161 0.50 16.24 -20.00
N ALA A 162 -0.33 16.26 -21.05
CA ALA A 162 -0.90 15.05 -21.65
C ALA A 162 0.15 14.08 -22.25
N GLY A 163 1.39 14.52 -22.49
CA GLY A 163 2.48 13.67 -22.95
C GLY A 163 2.86 12.57 -21.96
N VAL A 164 2.37 12.64 -20.72
CA VAL A 164 2.45 11.53 -19.75
C VAL A 164 1.80 10.24 -20.27
N PHE A 165 0.83 10.32 -21.18
CA PHE A 165 0.14 9.15 -21.76
C PHE A 165 1.09 8.17 -22.44
N ASP A 166 2.19 8.66 -23.04
CA ASP A 166 3.15 7.82 -23.74
C ASP A 166 4.01 6.98 -22.78
N GLU A 167 4.10 7.38 -21.51
CA GLU A 167 4.93 6.76 -20.48
C GLU A 167 4.14 5.87 -19.52
N VAL A 168 2.83 6.12 -19.39
CA VAL A 168 1.94 5.35 -18.53
C VAL A 168 1.95 3.87 -18.94
N GLY A 169 2.22 2.98 -17.99
CA GLY A 169 2.31 1.54 -18.22
C GLY A 169 3.72 1.04 -18.61
N LYS A 170 4.59 1.91 -19.13
CA LYS A 170 6.03 1.64 -19.28
C LYS A 170 6.80 1.94 -18.00
N ASP A 171 6.43 3.06 -17.38
CA ASP A 171 6.95 3.50 -16.10
C ASP A 171 6.01 3.03 -14.98
N THR A 172 6.55 2.32 -13.99
CA THR A 172 5.78 1.80 -12.85
C THR A 172 5.54 2.87 -11.77
N ARG A 173 6.21 4.03 -11.89
CA ARG A 173 6.03 5.15 -10.96
C ARG A 173 4.62 5.74 -11.05
N PRO A 174 4.17 6.44 -9.99
CA PRO A 174 2.94 7.23 -10.04
C PRO A 174 2.99 8.30 -11.14
N VAL A 175 1.83 8.64 -11.72
CA VAL A 175 1.70 9.60 -12.83
C VAL A 175 2.36 10.94 -12.51
N TYR A 176 2.15 11.50 -11.31
CA TYR A 176 2.74 12.78 -10.96
C TYR A 176 4.28 12.76 -11.04
N ARG A 177 4.96 11.64 -10.71
CA ARG A 177 6.42 11.53 -10.84
C ARG A 177 6.86 11.54 -12.29
N ILE A 178 6.07 10.89 -13.15
CA ILE A 178 6.32 10.89 -14.59
C ILE A 178 6.19 12.33 -15.11
N ILE A 179 5.15 13.06 -14.70
CA ILE A 179 4.97 14.48 -15.04
C ILE A 179 6.14 15.33 -14.53
N GLN A 180 6.54 15.20 -13.26
CA GLN A 180 7.69 15.91 -12.69
C GLN A 180 8.96 15.68 -13.52
N LYS A 181 9.21 14.43 -13.95
CA LYS A 181 10.38 14.09 -14.76
C LYS A 181 10.29 14.68 -16.18
N LEU A 182 9.19 14.46 -16.88
CA LEU A 182 9.02 14.88 -18.28
C LEU A 182 9.01 16.40 -18.43
N TYR A 183 8.34 17.10 -17.51
CA TYR A 183 8.09 18.54 -17.60
C TYR A 183 8.94 19.37 -16.63
N ARG A 184 9.85 18.72 -15.89
CA ARG A 184 10.70 19.36 -14.86
C ARG A 184 9.89 20.15 -13.85
N LEU A 185 8.72 19.61 -13.47
CA LEU A 185 7.82 20.23 -12.49
C LEU A 185 8.23 19.87 -11.07
N GLU A 186 8.06 20.83 -10.18
CA GLU A 186 8.22 20.64 -8.74
C GLU A 186 6.89 20.77 -8.03
N ILE A 187 6.64 19.87 -7.08
CA ILE A 187 5.47 19.91 -6.22
C ILE A 187 5.74 20.92 -5.11
N SER A 188 4.88 21.92 -4.99
CA SER A 188 4.91 22.89 -3.88
C SER A 188 4.03 22.46 -2.71
N ARG A 189 2.90 21.79 -3.01
CA ARG A 189 1.89 21.37 -2.04
C ARG A 189 1.18 20.11 -2.54
N VAL A 190 0.86 19.22 -1.61
CA VAL A 190 -0.05 18.09 -1.83
C VAL A 190 -1.19 18.18 -0.84
N GLU A 191 -2.42 18.12 -1.33
CA GLU A 191 -3.60 18.00 -0.48
C GLU A 191 -4.16 16.59 -0.61
N ILE A 192 -4.49 15.97 0.52
CA ILE A 192 -5.10 14.63 0.58
C ILE A 192 -6.42 14.73 1.32
N GLU A 193 -7.48 14.22 0.69
CA GLU A 193 -8.79 14.06 1.30
C GLU A 193 -9.13 12.56 1.34
N LEU A 194 -9.49 12.08 2.53
CA LEU A 194 -9.87 10.69 2.78
C LEU A 194 -11.39 10.61 2.99
N GLY A 195 -12.02 9.61 2.40
CA GLY A 195 -13.44 9.31 2.62
C GLY A 195 -13.71 7.82 2.61
N ALA A 196 -14.87 7.42 3.12
CA ALA A 196 -15.38 6.06 2.99
C ALA A 196 -16.44 6.03 1.88
N VAL A 197 -16.37 5.02 1.03
CA VAL A 197 -17.32 4.79 -0.07
C VAL A 197 -17.62 3.29 -0.18
N THR A 198 -18.60 2.95 -1.00
CA THR A 198 -18.82 1.57 -1.44
C THR A 198 -18.39 1.42 -2.89
N MET A 199 -17.76 0.29 -3.23
CA MET A 199 -17.36 -0.03 -4.59
C MET A 199 -18.61 -0.21 -5.46
N LYS A 200 -18.58 0.37 -6.67
CA LYS A 200 -19.63 0.20 -7.68
C LYS A 200 -19.08 -0.57 -8.88
N ASN A 201 -19.97 -1.11 -9.69
CA ASN A 201 -19.58 -1.61 -11.01
C ASN A 201 -19.44 -0.46 -12.01
N PRO A 202 -18.47 -0.52 -12.95
CA PRO A 202 -17.58 -1.67 -13.23
C PRO A 202 -16.31 -1.76 -12.37
N GLU A 203 -16.03 -0.78 -11.50
CA GLU A 203 -14.78 -0.69 -10.73
C GLU A 203 -14.56 -1.90 -9.80
N ALA A 204 -15.62 -2.37 -9.14
CA ALA A 204 -15.60 -3.55 -8.28
C ALA A 204 -15.12 -4.80 -9.05
N GLY A 205 -15.63 -4.99 -10.28
CA GLY A 205 -15.23 -6.07 -11.17
C GLY A 205 -13.73 -6.04 -11.50
N PHE A 206 -13.19 -4.86 -11.82
CA PHE A 206 -11.75 -4.70 -12.08
C PHE A 206 -10.88 -5.03 -10.86
N LEU A 207 -11.41 -4.89 -9.65
CA LEU A 207 -10.72 -5.23 -8.41
C LEU A 207 -11.05 -6.63 -7.91
N SER A 208 -11.87 -7.41 -8.61
CA SER A 208 -12.29 -8.74 -8.14
C SER A 208 -12.85 -8.70 -6.71
N VAL A 209 -13.70 -7.70 -6.45
CA VAL A 209 -14.51 -7.57 -5.22
C VAL A 209 -15.98 -7.46 -5.60
N GLU A 210 -16.86 -7.73 -4.65
CA GLU A 210 -18.29 -7.57 -4.85
C GLU A 210 -18.67 -6.07 -4.90
N GLU A 211 -19.68 -5.75 -5.70
CA GLU A 211 -20.34 -4.44 -5.61
C GLU A 211 -20.89 -4.22 -4.20
N GLY A 212 -20.76 -3.01 -3.67
CA GLY A 212 -21.10 -2.70 -2.29
C GLY A 212 -19.96 -2.89 -1.28
N THR A 213 -18.85 -3.54 -1.67
CA THR A 213 -17.66 -3.69 -0.79
C THR A 213 -17.21 -2.32 -0.29
N ALA A 214 -17.01 -2.18 1.03
CA ALA A 214 -16.51 -0.94 1.61
C ALA A 214 -15.09 -0.63 1.09
N ALA A 215 -14.84 0.64 0.82
CA ALA A 215 -13.56 1.10 0.30
C ALA A 215 -13.19 2.48 0.86
N ALA A 216 -11.89 2.71 1.00
CA ALA A 216 -11.34 4.03 1.23
C ALA A 216 -11.24 4.78 -0.11
N ARG A 217 -11.85 5.95 -0.21
CA ARG A 217 -11.62 6.92 -1.29
C ARG A 217 -10.53 7.88 -0.87
N ILE A 218 -9.55 8.07 -1.75
CA ILE A 218 -8.46 9.03 -1.55
C ILE A 218 -8.44 9.97 -2.74
N LEU A 219 -8.70 11.24 -2.49
CA LEU A 219 -8.51 12.32 -3.45
C LEU A 219 -7.19 13.00 -3.12
N ARG A 220 -6.27 13.05 -4.09
CA ARG A 220 -4.99 13.77 -3.98
C ARG A 220 -4.94 14.87 -5.03
N ARG A 221 -4.53 16.07 -4.61
CA ARG A 221 -4.29 17.22 -5.49
C ARG A 221 -2.84 17.63 -5.40
N TYR A 222 -2.16 17.71 -6.53
CA TYR A 222 -0.75 18.07 -6.63
C TYR A 222 -0.61 19.46 -7.23
N TYR A 223 -0.02 20.37 -6.46
CA TYR A 223 0.18 21.76 -6.82
C TYR A 223 1.60 22.00 -7.29
N GLY A 224 1.75 22.75 -8.39
CA GLY A 224 3.03 23.27 -8.87
C GLY A 224 3.49 24.51 -8.10
N ARG A 225 4.70 24.99 -8.37
CA ARG A 225 5.22 26.25 -7.79
C ARG A 225 4.41 27.50 -8.20
N ASP A 226 3.69 27.42 -9.32
CA ASP A 226 2.76 28.45 -9.77
C ASP A 226 1.45 28.48 -8.96
N GLY A 227 1.30 27.59 -7.98
CA GLY A 227 0.10 27.46 -7.16
C GLY A 227 -1.06 26.75 -7.87
N ARG A 228 -0.87 26.24 -9.10
CA ARG A 228 -1.93 25.56 -9.85
C ARG A 228 -1.86 24.05 -9.63
N VAL A 229 -3.02 23.41 -9.56
CA VAL A 229 -3.12 21.94 -9.58
C VAL A 229 -2.71 21.44 -10.95
N PHE A 230 -1.69 20.60 -11.06
CA PHE A 230 -1.30 19.99 -12.34
C PHE A 230 -1.86 18.56 -12.52
N GLU A 231 -2.09 17.85 -11.41
CA GLU A 231 -2.68 16.52 -11.36
C GLU A 231 -3.64 16.41 -10.17
N THR A 232 -4.77 15.74 -10.40
CA THR A 232 -5.67 15.25 -9.35
C THR A 232 -5.89 13.76 -9.53
N SER A 233 -5.81 12.96 -8.47
CA SER A 233 -6.13 11.53 -8.52
C SER A 233 -7.22 11.18 -7.53
N VAL A 234 -8.22 10.41 -7.96
CA VAL A 234 -9.20 9.75 -7.10
C VAL A 234 -8.96 8.26 -7.14
N SER A 235 -8.57 7.68 -6.01
CA SER A 235 -8.30 6.26 -5.86
C SER A 235 -9.30 5.62 -4.90
N MET A 236 -9.82 4.45 -5.25
CA MET A 236 -10.69 3.64 -4.40
C MET A 236 -9.98 2.35 -4.03
N HIS A 237 -9.81 2.12 -2.73
CA HIS A 237 -9.09 0.99 -2.16
C HIS A 237 -10.05 0.11 -1.35
N PRO A 238 -10.27 -1.16 -1.71
CA PRO A 238 -11.09 -2.08 -0.92
C PRO A 238 -10.59 -2.19 0.52
N GLN A 239 -11.53 -2.35 1.46
CA GLN A 239 -11.31 -2.35 2.92
C GLN A 239 -10.17 -3.25 3.42
N ASP A 240 -9.90 -4.36 2.73
CA ASP A 240 -8.89 -5.36 3.10
C ASP A 240 -7.53 -5.13 2.42
N ARG A 241 -7.39 -4.10 1.58
CA ARG A 241 -6.22 -3.86 0.72
C ARG A 241 -5.44 -2.59 1.02
N PHE A 242 -5.92 -1.77 1.95
CA PHE A 242 -5.31 -0.47 2.22
C PHE A 242 -5.53 0.03 3.65
N THR A 243 -4.48 0.58 4.26
CA THR A 243 -4.51 1.22 5.57
C THR A 243 -3.78 2.56 5.53
N TYR A 244 -4.43 3.63 5.97
CA TYR A 244 -3.75 4.92 6.18
C TYR A 244 -3.29 5.03 7.63
N LYS A 245 -1.98 5.21 7.89
CA LYS A 245 -1.45 5.37 9.26
C LYS A 245 -0.83 6.76 9.43
N LEU A 246 -1.52 7.59 10.19
CA LEU A 246 -1.00 8.88 10.64
C LEU A 246 -0.37 8.73 12.02
N THR A 247 0.77 9.37 12.24
CA THR A 247 1.40 9.46 13.57
C THR A 247 1.79 10.91 13.80
N PHE A 248 1.25 11.49 14.86
CA PHE A 248 1.55 12.85 15.29
C PHE A 248 2.37 12.76 16.57
N ALA A 249 3.47 13.48 16.63
CA ALA A 249 4.27 13.65 17.83
C ALA A 249 4.32 15.14 18.16
N ASN A 250 4.10 15.48 19.43
CA ASN A 250 4.32 16.84 19.89
C ASN A 250 5.81 17.09 20.06
N GLU A 251 6.29 18.29 19.73
CA GLU A 251 7.60 18.75 20.18
C GLU A 251 7.51 18.97 21.69
N LEU A 252 8.10 18.06 22.47
CA LEU A 252 8.33 18.30 23.89
C LEU A 252 9.47 19.32 23.98
N THR A 253 9.12 20.59 24.18
CA THR A 253 10.09 21.64 24.51
C THR A 253 10.71 21.26 25.85
N SER A 254 11.97 20.84 25.84
CA SER A 254 12.74 20.66 27.07
C SER A 254 12.91 22.05 27.68
N THR A 255 12.27 22.27 28.84
CA THR A 255 12.45 23.48 29.66
C THR A 255 13.75 23.37 30.45
#